data_AF-A0A505IEA3-F1
#
_entry.id   AF-A0A505IEA3-F1
#
_cell.length_a   1.000
_cell.length_b   1.000
_cell.length_c   1.000
_cell.angle_alpha   90.00
_cell.angle_beta   90.00
_cell.angle_gamma   90.00
#
_symmetry.space_group_name_H-M   'P 1'
#
loop_
_entity.id
_entity.type
_entity.pdbx_description
1 polymer ?
#
loop_
_entity_poly.entity_id
_entity_poly.type
_entity_poly.pdbx_seq_one_letter_code
_entity_poly.pdbx_strand_id
1 'polypeptide(L)'
;MAIKPPVVLEQLSEPDKKQRAILLKKLHDEPASSQLLAYFERLKEGSATWDVDTYIEGMKRLANLVGPERVIYYDEPLKGLHYPDTFAELWNKANPQQPITVYDRDIRYQCPPSWSNGLKDNHQVLTYEGEAPLGHGLNELLKGPTTIDCGMWVALLLWMGIRYLIGDDLFHAIFKFEKGGFIITQNWDEPINKAGTVGNLLYPFYDSPSLHKIAYFWESQTRIQIKTIHNHESYLAKHLGGLRRLENVVQVDDDYIIFDPGAPQAILSRSGLEEKLMKAYNAPQSFADAERTWMYTTFPTYVHPDFAPKNWGSLAEEAKKYANHTLNEIEWEGSKSDRENQDYHLVFNFQRLIDSLGEARHGSFSGAVNGDVLSRAKSLKLAAALDGLLLQLRLSP
;
A
#
# COMPACT_ATOMS: atom_id res chain seq x y z
N MET A 1 -2.66 34.64 1.25
CA MET A 1 -3.06 33.66 0.22
C MET A 1 -1.87 33.42 -0.68
N ALA A 2 -1.24 32.25 -0.62
CA ALA A 2 -0.25 31.87 -1.63
C ALA A 2 -1.01 31.62 -2.94
N ILE A 3 -0.59 32.30 -4.01
CA ILE A 3 -1.12 32.07 -5.36
C ILE A 3 -0.74 30.64 -5.72
N LYS A 4 -1.71 29.73 -5.83
CA LYS A 4 -1.46 28.36 -6.28
C LYS A 4 -0.91 28.45 -7.71
N PRO A 5 0.19 27.74 -8.04
CA PRO A 5 0.64 27.68 -9.42
C PRO A 5 -0.50 27.17 -10.31
N PRO A 6 -0.67 27.73 -11.52
CA PRO A 6 -1.74 27.33 -12.42
C PRO A 6 -1.64 25.83 -12.75
N VAL A 7 -2.79 25.17 -12.92
CA VAL A 7 -2.81 23.81 -13.46
C VAL A 7 -2.14 23.83 -14.83
N VAL A 8 -1.03 23.12 -14.97
CA VAL A 8 -0.37 22.97 -16.26
C VAL A 8 -1.16 21.92 -17.04
N LEU A 9 -2.06 22.41 -17.88
CA LEU A 9 -2.95 21.61 -18.72
C LEU A 9 -2.36 21.34 -20.11
N GLU A 10 -1.17 21.86 -20.39
CA GLU A 10 -0.54 21.69 -21.69
C GLU A 10 0.22 20.37 -21.75
N GLN A 11 0.00 19.61 -22.81
CA GLN A 11 0.82 18.43 -23.08
C GLN A 11 2.26 18.88 -23.34
N LEU A 12 3.21 18.21 -22.68
CA LEU A 12 4.62 18.43 -22.97
C LEU A 12 4.94 18.18 -24.45
N SER A 13 5.86 18.98 -24.98
CA SER A 13 6.42 18.74 -26.30
C SER A 13 7.19 17.41 -26.32
N GLU A 14 7.33 16.78 -27.49
CA GLU A 14 8.13 15.55 -27.62
C GLU A 14 9.59 15.70 -27.15
N PRO A 15 10.29 16.83 -27.42
CA PRO A 15 11.59 17.11 -26.80
C PRO A 15 11.57 17.09 -25.27
N ASP A 16 10.57 17.71 -24.64
CA ASP A 16 10.48 17.78 -23.17
C ASP A 16 10.17 16.40 -22.57
N LYS A 17 9.31 15.60 -23.23
CA LYS A 17 9.06 14.20 -22.83
C LYS A 17 10.34 13.36 -22.88
N LYS A 18 11.17 13.53 -23.92
CA LYS A 18 12.46 12.85 -24.02
C LYS A 18 13.41 13.28 -22.91
N GLN A 19 13.49 14.59 -22.64
CA GLN A 19 14.32 15.11 -21.55
C GLN A 19 13.86 14.56 -20.18
N ARG A 20 12.55 14.51 -19.95
CA ARG A 20 11.95 13.91 -18.75
C ARG A 20 12.32 12.45 -18.58
N ALA A 21 12.23 11.65 -19.65
CA ALA A 21 12.64 10.25 -19.63
C ALA A 21 14.13 10.06 -19.31
N ILE A 22 15.00 10.96 -19.79
CA ILE A 22 16.44 10.95 -19.45
C ILE A 22 16.65 11.22 -17.96
N LEU A 23 15.94 12.20 -17.39
CA LEU A 23 16.03 12.53 -15.96
C LEU A 23 15.53 11.37 -15.07
N LEU A 24 14.40 10.77 -15.42
CA LEU A 24 13.88 9.59 -14.71
C LEU A 24 14.86 8.42 -14.77
N LYS A 25 15.39 8.12 -15.96
CA LYS A 25 16.37 7.06 -16.13
C LYS A 25 17.59 7.30 -15.24
N LYS A 26 18.09 8.54 -15.19
CA LYS A 26 19.18 8.91 -14.29
C LYS A 26 18.83 8.63 -12.82
N LEU A 27 17.62 8.98 -12.36
CA LEU A 27 17.19 8.69 -10.98
C LEU A 27 17.16 7.19 -10.65
N HIS A 28 16.78 6.34 -11.60
CA HIS A 28 16.82 4.88 -11.44
C HIS A 28 18.23 4.30 -11.48
N ASP A 29 19.10 4.84 -12.33
CA ASP A 29 20.47 4.34 -12.53
C ASP A 29 21.43 4.83 -11.43
N GLU A 30 21.10 5.90 -10.71
CA GLU A 30 21.93 6.38 -9.62
C GLU A 30 22.04 5.36 -8.47
N PRO A 31 23.24 5.21 -7.87
CA PRO A 31 23.44 4.25 -6.80
C PRO A 31 22.56 4.57 -5.59
N ALA A 32 22.24 3.53 -4.84
CA ALA A 32 21.63 3.64 -3.52
C ALA A 32 22.65 4.22 -2.52
N SER A 33 22.14 4.93 -1.51
CA SER A 33 22.97 5.40 -0.40
C SER A 33 23.61 4.23 0.34
N SER A 34 24.71 4.47 1.03
CA SER A 34 25.36 3.44 1.86
C SER A 34 24.44 2.89 2.96
N GLN A 35 23.55 3.73 3.51
CA GLN A 35 22.62 3.31 4.55
C GLN A 35 21.52 2.40 4.00
N LEU A 36 21.01 2.69 2.80
CA LEU A 36 20.05 1.82 2.14
C LEU A 36 20.68 0.47 1.74
N LEU A 37 21.94 0.49 1.28
CA LEU A 37 22.70 -0.74 1.02
C LEU A 37 22.94 -1.56 2.29
N ALA A 38 23.28 -0.90 3.42
CA ALA A 38 23.45 -1.57 4.71
C ALA A 38 22.14 -2.21 5.19
N TYR A 39 21.00 -1.55 5.00
CA TYR A 39 19.69 -2.14 5.26
C TYR A 39 19.46 -3.39 4.41
N PHE A 40 19.76 -3.36 3.11
CA PHE A 40 19.63 -4.53 2.24
C PHE A 40 20.57 -5.68 2.65
N GLU A 41 21.79 -5.37 3.09
CA GLU A 41 22.72 -6.40 3.56
C GLU A 41 22.16 -7.13 4.78
N ARG A 42 21.58 -6.38 5.73
CA ARG A 42 20.92 -6.94 6.91
C ARG A 42 19.71 -7.84 6.56
N LEU A 43 19.06 -7.62 5.42
CA LEU A 43 17.97 -8.50 4.97
C LEU A 43 18.47 -9.86 4.50
N LYS A 44 19.75 -10.00 4.13
CA LYS A 44 20.29 -11.28 3.68
C LYS A 44 20.34 -12.32 4.81
N GLU A 45 20.74 -11.88 6.00
CA GLU A 45 20.96 -12.76 7.15
C GLU A 45 19.65 -13.28 7.76
N GLY A 46 18.57 -12.50 7.67
CA GLY A 46 17.33 -12.82 8.38
C GLY A 46 17.47 -12.68 9.90
N SER A 47 16.72 -13.49 10.65
CA SER A 47 16.86 -13.62 12.09
C SER A 47 17.15 -15.06 12.51
N ALA A 48 17.90 -15.21 13.59
CA ALA A 48 18.14 -16.50 14.23
C ALA A 48 16.88 -17.08 14.87
N THR A 49 15.94 -16.22 15.30
CA THR A 49 14.64 -16.61 15.87
C THR A 49 13.49 -16.14 14.98
N TRP A 50 12.49 -17.00 14.82
CA TRP A 50 11.29 -16.69 14.05
C TRP A 50 10.11 -16.46 14.98
N ASP A 51 10.11 -15.30 15.63
CA ASP A 51 9.05 -14.85 16.53
C ASP A 51 8.33 -13.62 15.97
N VAL A 52 7.15 -13.34 16.56
CA VAL A 52 6.28 -12.26 16.10
C VAL A 52 6.89 -10.88 16.34
N ASP A 53 7.71 -10.72 17.37
CA ASP A 53 8.35 -9.45 17.70
C ASP A 53 9.41 -9.08 16.66
N THR A 54 10.20 -10.06 16.21
CA THR A 54 11.16 -9.90 15.11
C THR A 54 10.46 -9.53 13.80
N TYR A 55 9.32 -10.16 13.51
CA TYR A 55 8.52 -9.85 12.33
C TYR A 55 7.97 -8.40 12.38
N ILE A 56 7.45 -8.00 13.54
CA ILE A 56 6.98 -6.64 13.81
C ILE A 56 8.13 -5.62 13.69
N GLU A 57 9.30 -5.94 14.22
CA GLU A 57 10.50 -5.09 14.12
C GLU A 57 10.85 -4.83 12.65
N GLY A 58 10.84 -5.86 11.81
CA GLY A 58 11.09 -5.74 10.38
C GLY A 58 10.13 -4.78 9.68
N MET A 59 8.84 -4.88 9.99
CA MET A 59 7.83 -3.96 9.46
C MET A 59 8.08 -2.52 9.96
N LYS A 60 8.28 -2.32 11.26
CA LYS A 60 8.53 -0.99 11.84
C LYS A 60 9.78 -0.33 11.25
N ARG A 61 10.85 -1.10 11.02
CA ARG A 61 12.08 -0.61 10.37
C ARG A 61 11.84 -0.14 8.94
N LEU A 62 11.10 -0.91 8.13
CA LEU A 62 10.76 -0.46 6.77
C LEU A 62 9.91 0.82 6.82
N ALA A 63 8.89 0.86 7.67
CA ALA A 63 8.01 2.01 7.81
C ALA A 63 8.77 3.29 8.16
N ASN A 64 9.71 3.20 9.11
CA ASN A 64 10.57 4.33 9.47
C ASN A 64 11.50 4.74 8.32
N LEU A 65 12.15 3.77 7.67
CA LEU A 65 13.04 4.00 6.52
C LEU A 65 12.36 4.77 5.40
N VAL A 66 11.11 4.41 5.04
CA VAL A 66 10.40 5.05 3.92
C VAL A 66 9.73 6.37 4.31
N GLY A 67 9.50 6.60 5.61
CA GLY A 67 8.84 7.77 6.18
C GLY A 67 9.81 8.69 6.93
N PRO A 68 9.77 8.75 8.27
CA PRO A 68 10.49 9.75 9.06
C PRO A 68 12.02 9.72 8.89
N GLU A 69 12.61 8.56 8.61
CA GLU A 69 14.06 8.41 8.45
C GLU A 69 14.50 8.51 6.99
N ARG A 70 13.59 8.86 6.07
CA ARG A 70 13.86 8.88 4.63
C ARG A 70 15.12 9.64 4.27
N VAL A 71 15.37 10.80 4.88
CA VAL A 71 16.56 11.62 4.60
C VAL A 71 17.89 10.94 4.92
N ILE A 72 17.89 9.89 5.75
CA ILE A 72 19.07 9.09 6.09
C ILE A 72 19.35 8.05 5.00
N TYR A 73 18.28 7.50 4.40
CA TYR A 73 18.36 6.41 3.44
C TYR A 73 18.34 6.87 1.99
N TYR A 74 17.87 8.09 1.73
CA TYR A 74 17.68 8.64 0.40
C TYR A 74 18.38 9.98 0.27
N ASP A 75 19.46 10.02 -0.51
CA ASP A 75 20.19 11.25 -0.82
C ASP A 75 19.36 12.21 -1.70
N GLU A 76 18.45 11.66 -2.49
CA GLU A 76 17.59 12.38 -3.44
C GLU A 76 16.12 12.23 -3.01
N PRO A 77 15.40 13.32 -2.71
CA PRO A 77 13.99 13.29 -2.31
C PRO A 77 13.06 12.55 -3.27
N LEU A 78 13.36 12.54 -4.58
CA LEU A 78 12.57 11.82 -5.57
C LEU A 78 12.75 10.30 -5.54
N LYS A 79 13.82 9.75 -4.92
CA LYS A 79 14.01 8.29 -4.79
C LYS A 79 13.16 7.71 -3.67
N GLY A 80 12.89 6.41 -3.74
CA GLY A 80 12.12 5.66 -2.75
C GLY A 80 10.63 5.58 -3.07
N LEU A 81 9.85 5.13 -2.09
CA LEU A 81 8.40 4.97 -2.23
C LEU A 81 7.69 6.32 -2.09
N HIS A 82 6.64 6.54 -2.88
CA HIS A 82 5.81 7.75 -2.88
C HIS A 82 4.34 7.42 -3.12
N TYR A 83 3.43 8.31 -2.75
CA TYR A 83 2.13 8.36 -3.41
C TYR A 83 2.27 8.99 -4.81
N PRO A 84 1.46 8.59 -5.80
CA PRO A 84 1.48 9.18 -7.15
C PRO A 84 1.40 10.71 -7.14
N ASP A 85 0.49 11.29 -6.35
CA ASP A 85 0.29 12.74 -6.31
C ASP A 85 1.43 13.47 -5.61
N THR A 86 1.94 12.93 -4.50
CA THR A 86 3.09 13.54 -3.81
C THR A 86 4.36 13.46 -4.66
N PHE A 87 4.54 12.38 -5.44
CA PHE A 87 5.63 12.28 -6.39
C PHE A 87 5.51 13.35 -7.48
N ALA A 88 4.31 13.53 -8.05
CA ALA A 88 4.07 14.55 -9.05
C ALA A 88 4.34 15.96 -8.53
N GLU A 89 3.91 16.28 -7.30
CA GLU A 89 4.17 17.57 -6.66
C GLU A 89 5.67 17.81 -6.44
N LEU A 90 6.39 16.81 -5.91
CA LEU A 90 7.84 16.90 -5.71
C LEU A 90 8.59 17.04 -7.03
N TRP A 91 8.20 16.26 -8.05
CA TRP A 91 8.77 16.34 -9.38
C TRP A 91 8.57 17.72 -9.98
N ASN A 92 7.34 18.25 -9.96
CA ASN A 92 7.00 19.55 -10.54
C ASN A 92 7.74 20.71 -9.87
N LYS A 93 8.02 20.57 -8.57
CA LYS A 93 8.85 21.51 -7.82
C LYS A 93 10.32 21.44 -8.23
N ALA A 94 10.87 20.24 -8.42
CA ALA A 94 12.28 20.04 -8.78
C ALA A 94 12.56 20.32 -10.28
N ASN A 95 11.60 20.01 -11.15
CA ASN A 95 11.72 20.07 -12.62
C ASN A 95 10.59 20.90 -13.24
N PRO A 96 10.49 22.21 -12.93
CA PRO A 96 9.37 23.05 -13.36
C PRO A 96 9.25 23.21 -14.89
N GLN A 97 10.29 22.89 -15.65
CA GLN A 97 10.29 22.93 -17.12
C GLN A 97 9.80 21.61 -17.74
N GLN A 98 9.68 20.52 -16.97
CA GLN A 98 9.13 19.25 -17.43
C GLN A 98 8.06 18.73 -16.46
N PRO A 99 6.99 19.49 -16.18
CA PRO A 99 5.99 19.08 -15.21
C PRO A 99 5.27 17.78 -15.63
N ILE A 100 4.87 17.03 -14.62
CA ILE A 100 3.86 15.99 -14.67
C ILE A 100 2.50 16.67 -14.68
N THR A 101 1.72 16.42 -15.73
CA THR A 101 0.39 16.98 -15.97
C THR A 101 -0.70 15.91 -15.80
N VAL A 102 -1.97 16.29 -15.94
CA VAL A 102 -3.11 15.36 -15.93
C VAL A 102 -3.03 14.28 -17.00
N TYR A 103 -2.31 14.53 -18.09
CA TYR A 103 -2.20 13.62 -19.23
C TYR A 103 -1.13 12.55 -19.05
N ASP A 104 -0.18 12.77 -18.13
CA ASP A 104 0.98 11.91 -17.96
C ASP A 104 0.70 10.79 -16.94
N ARG A 105 -0.20 9.87 -17.30
CA ARG A 105 -0.49 8.72 -16.44
C ARG A 105 0.70 7.76 -16.33
N ASP A 106 1.47 7.63 -17.40
CA ASP A 106 2.68 6.81 -17.48
C ASP A 106 3.72 7.22 -16.43
N ILE A 107 3.93 8.53 -16.24
CA ILE A 107 4.91 9.01 -15.27
C ILE A 107 4.38 8.98 -13.83
N ARG A 108 3.07 9.09 -13.60
CA ARG A 108 2.50 9.03 -12.24
C ARG A 108 2.61 7.66 -11.59
N TYR A 109 2.74 6.61 -12.41
CA TYR A 109 2.92 5.23 -11.95
C TYR A 109 4.36 4.79 -12.15
N GLN A 110 5.30 5.39 -11.41
CA GLN A 110 6.72 5.01 -11.49
C GLN A 110 6.99 3.64 -10.86
N CYS A 111 7.90 2.91 -11.49
CA CYS A 111 8.55 1.73 -10.94
C CYS A 111 9.89 1.48 -11.67
N PRO A 112 10.79 0.66 -11.11
CA PRO A 112 12.03 0.26 -11.79
C PRO A 112 11.77 -0.53 -13.08
N PRO A 113 12.75 -0.62 -14.01
CA PRO A 113 12.60 -1.31 -15.29
C PRO A 113 12.25 -2.81 -15.21
N SER A 114 12.58 -3.46 -14.10
CA SER A 114 12.25 -4.85 -13.78
C SER A 114 10.82 -5.02 -13.26
N TRP A 115 10.03 -3.95 -13.20
CA TRP A 115 8.65 -3.94 -12.76
C TRP A 115 7.77 -3.27 -13.82
N SER A 116 6.48 -3.61 -13.80
CA SER A 116 5.45 -2.81 -14.43
C SER A 116 4.51 -2.24 -13.37
N ASN A 117 4.06 -1.00 -13.57
CA ASN A 117 3.09 -0.31 -12.71
C ASN A 117 1.98 0.24 -13.59
N GLY A 118 0.75 -0.19 -13.37
CA GLY A 118 -0.35 0.24 -14.21
C GLY A 118 -1.71 -0.25 -13.73
N LEU A 119 -2.74 0.04 -14.52
CA LEU A 119 -4.10 -0.37 -14.22
C LEU A 119 -4.40 -1.72 -14.87
N LYS A 120 -4.83 -2.71 -14.08
CA LYS A 120 -5.43 -3.96 -14.53
C LYS A 120 -6.80 -4.08 -13.89
N ASP A 121 -7.84 -4.30 -14.69
CA ASP A 121 -9.25 -4.32 -14.24
C ASP A 121 -9.65 -3.09 -13.40
N ASN A 122 -9.17 -1.89 -13.78
CA ASN A 122 -9.33 -0.62 -13.04
C ASN A 122 -8.62 -0.55 -11.66
N HIS A 123 -7.74 -1.50 -11.35
CA HIS A 123 -6.97 -1.52 -10.12
C HIS A 123 -5.50 -1.24 -10.38
N GLN A 124 -4.83 -0.46 -9.51
CA GLN A 124 -3.39 -0.30 -9.60
C GLN A 124 -2.69 -1.61 -9.22
N VAL A 125 -1.76 -2.04 -10.07
CA VAL A 125 -0.98 -3.27 -9.91
C VAL A 125 0.49 -3.01 -10.20
N LEU A 126 1.35 -3.37 -9.25
CA LEU A 126 2.78 -3.60 -9.49
C LEU A 126 3.01 -5.06 -9.81
N THR A 127 3.71 -5.35 -10.90
CA THR A 127 4.07 -6.72 -11.31
C THR A 127 5.58 -6.82 -11.51
N TYR A 128 6.19 -7.83 -10.89
CA TYR A 128 7.62 -8.10 -11.08
C TYR A 128 7.86 -8.84 -12.40
N GLU A 129 8.62 -8.20 -13.30
CA GLU A 129 8.94 -8.68 -14.65
C GLU A 129 10.42 -9.06 -14.79
N GLY A 130 11.20 -8.90 -13.73
CA GLY A 130 12.61 -9.26 -13.69
C GLY A 130 12.85 -10.76 -13.58
N GLU A 131 14.07 -11.17 -13.92
CA GLU A 131 14.53 -12.56 -13.83
C GLU A 131 15.39 -12.81 -12.57
N ALA A 132 15.77 -11.75 -11.86
CA ALA A 132 16.53 -11.86 -10.63
C ALA A 132 15.64 -12.43 -9.49
N PRO A 133 16.24 -12.95 -8.41
CA PRO A 133 15.48 -13.38 -7.25
C PRO A 133 14.59 -12.25 -6.70
N LEU A 134 13.40 -12.60 -6.20
CA LEU A 134 12.40 -11.63 -5.77
C LEU A 134 12.92 -10.61 -4.74
N GLY A 135 13.81 -11.00 -3.82
CA GLY A 135 14.39 -10.06 -2.85
C GLY A 135 15.19 -8.94 -3.53
N HIS A 136 15.82 -9.20 -4.67
CA HIS A 136 16.44 -8.15 -5.48
C HIS A 136 15.40 -7.23 -6.12
N GLY A 137 14.31 -7.79 -6.67
CA GLY A 137 13.20 -6.99 -7.20
C GLY A 137 12.60 -6.07 -6.14
N LEU A 138 12.40 -6.56 -4.91
CA LEU A 138 11.90 -5.77 -3.79
C LEU A 138 12.89 -4.67 -3.38
N ASN A 139 14.21 -4.93 -3.41
CA ASN A 139 15.21 -3.88 -3.21
C ASN A 139 15.09 -2.78 -4.28
N GLU A 140 14.89 -3.15 -5.55
CA GLU A 140 14.79 -2.19 -6.66
C GLU A 140 13.63 -1.21 -6.46
N LEU A 141 12.48 -1.67 -5.97
CA LEU A 141 11.35 -0.79 -5.61
C LEU A 141 11.76 0.31 -4.64
N LEU A 142 12.68 0.00 -3.73
CA LEU A 142 13.18 0.91 -2.71
C LEU A 142 14.36 1.77 -3.18
N LYS A 143 15.01 1.48 -4.31
CA LYS A 143 16.19 2.24 -4.80
C LYS A 143 15.79 3.46 -5.63
N GLY A 144 14.90 3.23 -6.60
CA GLY A 144 14.43 4.28 -7.52
C GLY A 144 13.14 4.94 -7.03
N PRO A 145 12.61 5.91 -7.78
CA PRO A 145 11.25 6.37 -7.59
C PRO A 145 10.27 5.21 -7.85
N THR A 146 9.43 4.91 -6.87
CA THR A 146 8.32 3.97 -7.04
C THR A 146 7.08 4.59 -6.42
N THR A 147 5.96 4.58 -7.15
CA THR A 147 4.70 5.11 -6.66
C THR A 147 3.72 3.98 -6.33
N ILE A 148 3.18 4.01 -5.11
CA ILE A 148 2.21 3.02 -4.59
C ILE A 148 1.10 3.75 -3.81
N ASP A 149 -0.01 3.06 -3.56
CA ASP A 149 -1.03 3.51 -2.62
C ASP A 149 -0.95 2.79 -1.27
N CYS A 150 -1.86 3.13 -0.34
CA CYS A 150 -1.89 2.52 0.99
C CYS A 150 -2.29 1.02 0.96
N GLY A 151 -3.07 0.57 -0.04
CA GLY A 151 -3.43 -0.85 -0.17
C GLY A 151 -2.24 -1.71 -0.64
N MET A 152 -1.47 -1.19 -1.58
CA MET A 152 -0.22 -1.81 -2.03
C MET A 152 0.85 -1.78 -0.92
N TRP A 153 0.89 -0.70 -0.13
CA TRP A 153 1.81 -0.57 1.01
C TRP A 153 1.62 -1.67 2.03
N VAL A 154 0.39 -1.95 2.49
CA VAL A 154 0.17 -2.96 3.54
C VAL A 154 0.67 -4.35 3.08
N ALA A 155 0.48 -4.69 1.80
CA ALA A 155 1.01 -5.92 1.24
C ALA A 155 2.56 -5.92 1.15
N LEU A 156 3.16 -4.84 0.67
CA LEU A 156 4.62 -4.70 0.60
C LEU A 156 5.26 -4.79 1.99
N LEU A 157 4.67 -4.13 2.98
CA LEU A 157 5.14 -4.12 4.36
C LEU A 157 5.19 -5.53 4.95
N LEU A 158 4.14 -6.33 4.74
CA LEU A 158 4.10 -7.72 5.21
C LEU A 158 5.13 -8.61 4.50
N TRP A 159 5.30 -8.45 3.17
CA TRP A 159 6.33 -9.16 2.40
C TRP A 159 7.75 -8.85 2.91
N MET A 160 8.03 -7.58 3.18
CA MET A 160 9.30 -7.16 3.72
C MET A 160 9.50 -7.62 5.16
N GLY A 161 8.44 -7.71 5.96
CA GLY A 161 8.47 -8.37 7.27
C GLY A 161 8.86 -9.85 7.16
N ILE A 162 8.31 -10.58 6.18
CA ILE A 162 8.65 -12.00 5.96
C ILE A 162 10.13 -12.11 5.60
N ARG A 163 10.58 -11.29 4.65
CA ARG A 163 11.98 -11.25 4.21
C ARG A 163 12.94 -10.91 5.35
N TYR A 164 12.60 -9.92 6.17
CA TYR A 164 13.38 -9.52 7.35
C TYR A 164 13.54 -10.66 8.37
N LEU A 165 12.49 -11.48 8.54
CA LEU A 165 12.45 -12.61 9.46
C LEU A 165 13.33 -13.77 8.99
N ILE A 166 13.22 -14.16 7.72
CA ILE A 166 13.80 -15.43 7.23
C ILE A 166 15.11 -15.30 6.45
N GLY A 167 15.46 -14.09 5.99
CA GLY A 167 16.67 -13.85 5.20
C GLY A 167 16.51 -14.16 3.71
N ASP A 168 17.35 -13.55 2.88
CA ASP A 168 17.28 -13.66 1.41
C ASP A 168 17.46 -15.10 0.92
N ASP A 169 18.39 -15.86 1.51
CA ASP A 169 18.70 -17.22 1.07
C ASP A 169 17.46 -18.12 1.13
N LEU A 170 16.76 -18.12 2.27
CA LEU A 170 15.56 -18.92 2.42
C LEU A 170 14.38 -18.31 1.65
N PHE A 171 14.24 -16.98 1.67
CA PHE A 171 13.19 -16.27 0.95
C PHE A 171 13.20 -16.62 -0.55
N HIS A 172 14.37 -16.59 -1.19
CA HIS A 172 14.53 -16.97 -2.59
C HIS A 172 14.31 -18.45 -2.85
N ALA A 173 14.64 -19.32 -1.89
CA ALA A 173 14.47 -20.74 -2.03
C ALA A 173 12.99 -21.17 -2.01
N ILE A 174 12.14 -20.50 -1.23
CA ILE A 174 10.75 -20.93 -0.98
C ILE A 174 9.69 -20.07 -1.69
N PHE A 175 9.98 -18.81 -1.99
CA PHE A 175 9.07 -17.94 -2.74
C PHE A 175 9.50 -17.83 -4.20
N LYS A 176 9.13 -18.85 -4.97
CA LYS A 176 9.41 -18.93 -6.41
C LYS A 176 8.18 -18.50 -7.20
N PHE A 177 8.32 -17.41 -7.92
CA PHE A 177 7.32 -16.92 -8.87
C PHE A 177 7.90 -16.99 -10.27
N GLU A 178 7.09 -17.41 -11.23
CA GLU A 178 7.41 -17.19 -12.63
C GLU A 178 7.43 -15.67 -12.91
N LYS A 179 8.07 -15.27 -14.02
CA LYS A 179 8.03 -13.88 -14.47
C LYS A 179 6.58 -13.40 -14.60
N GLY A 180 6.27 -12.25 -14.01
CA GLY A 180 4.91 -11.71 -13.94
C GLY A 180 4.02 -12.35 -12.87
N GLY A 181 4.49 -13.37 -12.16
CA GLY A 181 3.72 -14.11 -11.15
C GLY A 181 3.69 -13.46 -9.76
N PHE A 182 4.65 -12.58 -9.46
CA PHE A 182 4.64 -11.79 -8.23
C PHE A 182 4.02 -10.42 -8.48
N ILE A 183 2.98 -10.10 -7.71
CA ILE A 183 2.19 -8.89 -7.84
C ILE A 183 1.83 -8.28 -6.49
N ILE A 184 1.73 -6.95 -6.48
CA ILE A 184 1.24 -6.15 -5.36
C ILE A 184 0.09 -5.31 -5.92
N THR A 185 -1.11 -5.45 -5.35
CA THR A 185 -2.33 -4.78 -5.82
C THR A 185 -2.90 -3.87 -4.72
N GLN A 186 -3.77 -2.94 -5.11
CA GLN A 186 -4.49 -2.08 -4.17
C GLN A 186 -5.52 -2.85 -3.31
N ASN A 187 -5.99 -4.03 -3.76
CA ASN A 187 -6.97 -4.85 -3.05
C ASN A 187 -6.26 -5.83 -2.13
N TRP A 188 -6.21 -5.50 -0.85
CA TRP A 188 -5.50 -6.29 0.14
C TRP A 188 -6.37 -7.37 0.79
N ASP A 189 -7.70 -7.26 0.67
CA ASP A 189 -8.74 -7.94 1.43
C ASP A 189 -9.34 -9.18 0.73
N GLU A 190 -8.90 -9.48 -0.48
CA GLU A 190 -9.41 -10.60 -1.27
C GLU A 190 -8.29 -11.55 -1.70
N PRO A 191 -8.57 -12.85 -1.92
CA PRO A 191 -7.60 -13.74 -2.53
C PRO A 191 -7.25 -13.27 -3.93
N ILE A 192 -5.99 -13.47 -4.33
CA ILE A 192 -5.60 -13.18 -5.70
C ILE A 192 -6.50 -13.95 -6.70
N ASN A 193 -7.04 -13.22 -7.67
CA ASN A 193 -7.85 -13.82 -8.71
C ASN A 193 -7.00 -14.68 -9.67
N LYS A 194 -7.67 -15.50 -10.49
CA LYS A 194 -6.97 -16.40 -11.45
C LYS A 194 -6.13 -15.64 -12.48
N ALA A 195 -6.50 -14.40 -12.80
CA ALA A 195 -5.81 -13.58 -13.78
C ALA A 195 -4.56 -12.89 -13.22
N GLY A 196 -4.35 -12.90 -11.89
CA GLY A 196 -3.26 -12.17 -11.26
C GLY A 196 -3.40 -10.65 -11.43
N THR A 197 -4.62 -10.13 -11.40
CA THR A 197 -4.91 -8.70 -11.62
C THR A 197 -5.47 -8.01 -10.40
N VAL A 198 -6.13 -8.74 -9.49
CA VAL A 198 -6.79 -8.19 -8.30
C VAL A 198 -6.64 -9.16 -7.13
N GLY A 199 -6.41 -8.62 -5.93
CA GLY A 199 -6.35 -9.35 -4.65
C GLY A 199 -4.93 -9.42 -4.07
N ASN A 200 -4.75 -10.27 -3.06
CA ASN A 200 -3.53 -10.34 -2.28
C ASN A 200 -2.93 -11.77 -2.28
N LEU A 201 -1.64 -11.88 -2.63
CA LEU A 201 -0.90 -13.14 -2.57
C LEU A 201 -0.78 -13.69 -1.13
N LEU A 202 -0.77 -12.80 -0.13
CA LEU A 202 -0.71 -13.17 1.29
C LEU A 202 -2.10 -13.46 1.90
N TYR A 203 -3.17 -13.43 1.11
CA TYR A 203 -4.53 -13.76 1.58
C TYR A 203 -4.67 -15.09 2.35
N PRO A 204 -3.92 -16.16 2.02
CA PRO A 204 -3.94 -17.39 2.82
C PRO A 204 -3.55 -17.20 4.29
N PHE A 205 -2.85 -16.13 4.65
CA PHE A 205 -2.48 -15.82 6.03
C PHE A 205 -3.49 -14.92 6.75
N TYR A 206 -4.50 -14.42 6.07
CA TYR A 206 -5.54 -13.61 6.72
C TYR A 206 -6.69 -14.46 7.24
N ASP A 207 -7.20 -14.11 8.42
CA ASP A 207 -8.43 -14.66 8.98
C ASP A 207 -9.49 -13.58 9.11
N SER A 208 -10.75 -13.97 8.85
CA SER A 208 -11.88 -13.09 9.13
C SER A 208 -12.05 -12.94 10.64
N PRO A 209 -12.38 -11.74 11.14
CA PRO A 209 -12.62 -11.50 12.56
C PRO A 209 -13.69 -12.43 13.17
N SER A 210 -14.68 -12.84 12.37
CA SER A 210 -15.76 -13.74 12.82
C SER A 210 -15.29 -15.18 13.05
N LEU A 211 -14.38 -15.68 12.22
CA LEU A 211 -13.77 -17.01 12.38
C LEU A 211 -12.81 -17.05 13.57
N HIS A 212 -12.16 -15.92 13.89
CA HIS A 212 -11.27 -15.82 15.04
C HIS A 212 -12.02 -15.97 16.37
N LYS A 213 -13.26 -15.47 16.48
CA LYS A 213 -14.09 -15.62 17.70
C LYS A 213 -14.49 -17.07 18.02
N ILE A 214 -14.47 -17.97 17.04
CA ILE A 214 -14.91 -19.36 17.20
C ILE A 214 -13.73 -20.27 17.61
N ALA A 215 -12.49 -19.87 17.33
CA ALA A 215 -11.30 -20.60 17.71
C ALA A 215 -10.74 -20.03 19.02
N TYR A 216 -11.03 -20.70 20.15
CA TYR A 216 -10.47 -20.46 21.49
C TYR A 216 -8.93 -20.60 21.59
N PHE A 217 -8.18 -20.52 20.49
CA PHE A 217 -6.82 -21.02 20.40
C PHE A 217 -5.69 -19.99 20.36
N TRP A 218 -5.95 -18.68 20.32
CA TRP A 218 -4.86 -17.73 20.02
C TRP A 218 -4.96 -16.37 20.71
N GLU A 219 -5.16 -16.36 22.04
CA GLU A 219 -5.13 -15.14 22.87
C GLU A 219 -3.80 -14.35 22.77
N SER A 220 -2.76 -14.88 22.12
CA SER A 220 -1.47 -14.19 21.88
C SER A 220 -1.24 -13.71 20.44
N GLN A 221 -2.14 -13.95 19.48
CA GLN A 221 -1.81 -13.79 18.04
C GLN A 221 -2.63 -12.77 17.25
N THR A 222 -3.64 -12.13 17.84
CA THR A 222 -4.41 -11.04 17.20
C THR A 222 -3.66 -9.69 17.17
N ARG A 223 -2.34 -9.73 17.39
CA ARG A 223 -1.47 -8.56 17.43
C ARG A 223 -1.45 -7.82 16.11
N ILE A 224 -1.47 -8.54 14.99
CA ILE A 224 -1.30 -7.95 13.65
C ILE A 224 -2.62 -8.00 12.89
N GLN A 225 -3.13 -6.83 12.52
CA GLN A 225 -4.36 -6.69 11.74
C GLN A 225 -4.13 -5.73 10.59
N ILE A 226 -4.79 -5.97 9.47
CA ILE A 226 -4.85 -5.03 8.36
C ILE A 226 -6.23 -4.40 8.42
N LYS A 227 -6.29 -3.07 8.44
CA LYS A 227 -7.54 -2.32 8.56
C LYS A 227 -7.67 -1.27 7.48
N THR A 228 -8.89 -1.02 7.06
CA THR A 228 -9.28 0.21 6.37
C THR A 228 -9.89 1.14 7.40
N ILE A 229 -9.33 2.33 7.58
CA ILE A 229 -9.92 3.39 8.41
C ILE A 229 -10.45 4.48 7.49
N HIS A 230 -11.77 4.71 7.53
CA HIS A 230 -12.40 5.69 6.64
C HIS A 230 -12.24 7.12 7.13
N ASN A 231 -12.14 8.07 6.20
CA ASN A 231 -12.31 9.49 6.49
C ASN A 231 -13.82 9.84 6.54
N HIS A 232 -14.15 11.10 6.81
CA HIS A 232 -15.53 11.58 6.74
C HIS A 232 -16.15 11.30 5.37
N GLU A 233 -17.43 10.92 5.33
CA GLU A 233 -18.13 10.54 4.09
C GLU A 233 -18.08 11.61 2.98
N SER A 234 -18.09 12.89 3.38
CA SER A 234 -17.99 14.03 2.46
C SER A 234 -16.56 14.35 2.02
N TYR A 235 -15.55 13.55 2.40
CA TYR A 235 -14.16 13.81 2.04
C TYR A 235 -13.99 13.95 0.52
N LEU A 236 -14.50 13.01 -0.26
CA LEU A 236 -14.41 13.06 -1.72
C LEU A 236 -15.26 14.17 -2.33
N ALA A 237 -16.33 14.60 -1.64
CA ALA A 237 -17.10 15.76 -2.08
C ALA A 237 -16.26 17.05 -1.97
N LYS A 238 -15.33 17.15 -1.01
CA LYS A 238 -14.39 18.27 -0.89
C LYS A 238 -13.12 18.07 -1.74
N HIS A 239 -12.55 16.88 -1.71
CA HIS A 239 -11.26 16.51 -2.28
C HIS A 239 -11.42 15.49 -3.40
N LEU A 240 -11.92 15.93 -4.56
CA LEU A 240 -12.18 15.05 -5.71
C LEU A 240 -10.93 14.32 -6.22
N GLY A 241 -9.75 14.94 -6.06
CA GLY A 241 -8.46 14.33 -6.40
C GLY A 241 -7.73 13.74 -5.20
N GLY A 242 -8.27 13.88 -3.99
CA GLY A 242 -7.61 13.48 -2.75
C GLY A 242 -7.56 11.97 -2.55
N LEU A 243 -6.40 11.48 -2.10
CA LEU A 243 -6.17 10.07 -1.80
C LEU A 243 -6.54 9.67 -0.36
N ARG A 244 -6.88 10.64 0.51
CA ARG A 244 -7.11 10.40 1.95
C ARG A 244 -8.59 10.17 2.30
N ARG A 245 -9.37 9.60 1.38
CA ARG A 245 -10.76 9.16 1.66
C ARG A 245 -10.82 8.03 2.70
N LEU A 246 -9.73 7.29 2.79
CA LEU A 246 -9.47 6.22 3.74
C LEU A 246 -7.95 6.07 3.90
N GLU A 247 -7.54 5.29 4.91
CA GLU A 247 -6.17 4.83 5.09
C GLU A 247 -6.18 3.32 5.34
N ASN A 248 -5.48 2.56 4.50
CA ASN A 248 -5.18 1.16 4.78
C ASN A 248 -3.93 1.10 5.67
N VAL A 249 -4.03 0.38 6.79
CA VAL A 249 -3.02 0.36 7.85
C VAL A 249 -2.71 -1.05 8.31
N VAL A 250 -1.47 -1.28 8.75
CA VAL A 250 -1.15 -2.46 9.56
C VAL A 250 -1.20 -2.04 11.02
N GLN A 251 -2.23 -2.50 11.74
CA GLN A 251 -2.31 -2.36 13.19
C GLN A 251 -1.45 -3.44 13.85
N VAL A 252 -0.59 -3.02 14.78
CA VAL A 252 0.18 -3.88 15.67
C VAL A 252 -0.15 -3.50 17.10
N ASP A 253 -0.83 -4.37 17.83
CA ASP A 253 -1.36 -4.06 19.15
C ASP A 253 -2.21 -2.76 19.08
N ASP A 254 -1.80 -1.68 19.74
CA ASP A 254 -2.48 -0.37 19.68
C ASP A 254 -1.85 0.64 18.69
N ASP A 255 -0.74 0.24 18.04
CA ASP A 255 -0.02 1.05 17.06
C ASP A 255 -0.59 0.86 15.64
N TYR A 256 -0.63 1.93 14.86
CA TYR A 256 -1.07 1.95 13.47
C TYR A 256 0.09 2.34 12.56
N ILE A 257 0.62 1.38 11.81
CA ILE A 257 1.67 1.60 10.82
C ILE A 257 1.02 2.06 9.51
N ILE A 258 1.34 3.29 9.11
CA ILE A 258 0.78 3.96 7.94
C ILE A 258 1.82 4.14 6.84
N PHE A 259 1.35 4.37 5.61
CA PHE A 259 2.19 4.89 4.55
C PHE A 259 2.08 6.41 4.52
N ASP A 260 3.13 7.12 4.88
CA ASP A 260 3.22 8.53 4.54
C ASP A 260 4.69 8.97 4.46
N PRO A 261 5.29 8.88 3.26
CA PRO A 261 6.67 9.28 3.04
C PRO A 261 7.03 10.70 3.48
N GLY A 262 6.04 11.60 3.55
CA GLY A 262 6.23 12.99 3.97
C GLY A 262 5.92 13.26 5.43
N ALA A 263 5.43 12.28 6.19
CA ALA A 263 5.05 12.49 7.59
C ALA A 263 6.25 12.43 8.53
N PRO A 264 6.21 13.18 9.65
CA PRO A 264 7.23 13.11 10.70
C PRO A 264 7.20 11.80 11.49
N GLN A 265 6.17 10.96 11.30
CA GLN A 265 5.98 9.67 11.96
C GLN A 265 5.26 8.71 11.02
N ALA A 266 5.69 7.44 11.00
CA ALA A 266 5.04 6.37 10.25
C ALA A 266 4.20 5.43 11.13
N ILE A 267 4.29 5.57 12.46
CA ILE A 267 3.59 4.76 13.45
C ILE A 267 2.80 5.70 14.34
N LEU A 268 1.49 5.54 14.39
CA LEU A 268 0.56 6.43 15.10
C LEU A 268 -0.27 5.66 16.12
N SER A 269 -0.72 6.33 17.18
CA SER A 269 -1.85 5.83 17.97
C SER A 269 -3.17 5.96 17.19
N ARG A 270 -4.26 5.34 17.67
CA ARG A 270 -5.59 5.55 17.08
C ARG A 270 -5.96 7.04 17.02
N SER A 271 -5.75 7.78 18.11
CA SER A 271 -6.06 9.21 18.14
C SER A 271 -5.21 10.02 17.17
N GLY A 272 -3.93 9.68 17.00
CA GLY A 272 -3.06 10.32 16.01
C GLY A 272 -3.51 10.07 14.58
N LEU A 273 -4.01 8.86 14.29
CA LEU A 273 -4.59 8.52 12.99
C LEU A 273 -5.89 9.29 12.71
N GLU A 274 -6.80 9.37 13.69
CA GLU A 274 -8.03 10.18 13.60
C GLU A 274 -7.71 11.66 13.35
N GLU A 275 -6.76 12.23 14.12
CA GLU A 275 -6.31 13.61 13.93
C GLU A 275 -5.72 13.83 12.54
N LYS A 276 -4.93 12.87 12.04
CA LYS A 276 -4.37 12.92 10.68
C LYS A 276 -5.47 12.95 9.61
N LEU A 277 -6.49 12.10 9.73
CA LEU A 277 -7.61 12.05 8.78
C LEU A 277 -8.45 13.33 8.82
N MET A 278 -8.74 13.85 10.01
CA MET A 278 -9.44 15.13 10.17
C MET A 278 -8.62 16.30 9.59
N LYS A 279 -7.31 16.33 9.83
CA LYS A 279 -6.40 17.32 9.21
C LYS A 279 -6.39 17.21 7.69
N ALA A 280 -6.38 15.99 7.15
CA ALA A 280 -6.44 15.77 5.71
C ALA A 280 -7.77 16.25 5.11
N TYR A 281 -8.89 16.07 5.81
CA TYR A 281 -10.18 16.64 5.41
C TYR A 281 -10.16 18.18 5.48
N ASN A 282 -9.58 18.75 6.54
CA ASN A 282 -9.59 20.20 6.76
C ASN A 282 -8.57 20.95 5.90
N ALA A 283 -7.64 20.25 5.26
CA ALA A 283 -6.68 20.85 4.34
C ALA A 283 -7.40 21.63 3.22
N PRO A 284 -6.79 22.70 2.70
CA PRO A 284 -7.23 23.30 1.45
C PRO A 284 -7.19 22.27 0.32
N GLN A 285 -8.04 22.44 -0.69
CA GLN A 285 -8.00 21.61 -1.89
C GLN A 285 -6.58 21.61 -2.51
N SER A 286 -6.08 20.46 -2.90
CA SER A 286 -4.74 20.24 -3.45
C SER A 286 -4.66 20.63 -4.94
N PHE A 287 -3.49 20.41 -5.54
CA PHE A 287 -3.33 20.48 -6.99
C PHE A 287 -4.13 19.36 -7.69
N ALA A 288 -4.08 18.13 -7.15
CA ALA A 288 -4.86 17.00 -7.67
C ALA A 288 -6.38 17.27 -7.64
N ASP A 289 -6.86 17.99 -6.61
CA ASP A 289 -8.26 18.42 -6.56
C ASP A 289 -8.60 19.37 -7.71
N ALA A 290 -7.74 20.36 -7.98
CA ALA A 290 -7.92 21.30 -9.09
C ALA A 290 -7.90 20.59 -10.46
N GLU A 291 -6.98 19.65 -10.65
CA GLU A 291 -6.92 18.79 -11.83
C GLU A 291 -8.21 18.01 -12.05
N ARG A 292 -8.74 17.38 -10.99
CA ARG A 292 -9.98 16.60 -11.07
C ARG A 292 -11.20 17.49 -11.30
N THR A 293 -11.28 18.64 -10.63
CA THR A 293 -12.34 19.63 -10.86
C THR A 293 -12.34 20.09 -12.32
N TRP A 294 -11.17 20.41 -12.89
CA TRP A 294 -11.07 20.79 -14.29
C TRP A 294 -11.62 19.69 -15.22
N MET A 295 -11.21 18.44 -15.01
CA MET A 295 -11.69 17.29 -15.78
C MET A 295 -13.22 17.17 -15.70
N TYR A 296 -13.78 17.29 -14.50
CA TYR A 296 -15.22 17.16 -14.28
C TYR A 296 -16.03 18.30 -14.89
N THR A 297 -15.52 19.53 -14.82
CA THR A 297 -16.15 20.69 -15.46
C THR A 297 -16.08 20.66 -16.98
N THR A 298 -15.06 20.00 -17.55
CA THR A 298 -14.88 19.89 -19.00
C THR A 298 -15.86 18.88 -19.62
N PHE A 299 -16.21 17.82 -18.90
CA PHE A 299 -17.13 16.77 -19.37
C PHE A 299 -18.30 16.53 -18.40
N PRO A 300 -19.16 17.54 -18.18
CA PRO A 300 -20.09 17.55 -17.04
C PRO A 300 -21.23 16.54 -17.14
N THR A 301 -21.55 16.05 -18.33
CA THR A 301 -22.65 15.09 -18.56
C THR A 301 -22.24 13.64 -18.31
N TYR A 302 -20.95 13.34 -18.13
CA TYR A 302 -20.48 11.99 -17.91
C TYR A 302 -20.92 11.46 -16.54
N VAL A 303 -21.59 10.32 -16.50
CA VAL A 303 -22.02 9.67 -15.25
C VAL A 303 -20.81 9.01 -14.59
N HIS A 304 -20.57 9.32 -13.32
CA HIS A 304 -19.43 8.73 -12.62
C HIS A 304 -19.68 7.23 -12.41
N PRO A 305 -18.73 6.34 -12.75
CA PRO A 305 -18.92 4.89 -12.63
C PRO A 305 -19.21 4.48 -11.18
N ASP A 306 -18.48 5.06 -10.22
CA ASP A 306 -18.61 4.69 -8.81
C ASP A 306 -19.64 5.50 -8.01
N PHE A 307 -20.19 6.59 -8.57
CA PHE A 307 -21.13 7.49 -7.88
C PHE A 307 -22.46 7.65 -8.61
N ALA A 308 -22.78 6.73 -9.53
CA ALA A 308 -24.05 6.77 -10.24
C ALA A 308 -25.24 6.88 -9.24
N PRO A 309 -26.23 7.76 -9.49
CA PRO A 309 -26.48 8.49 -10.74
C PRO A 309 -25.78 9.86 -10.86
N LYS A 310 -24.86 10.22 -9.95
CA LYS A 310 -24.15 11.51 -10.03
C LYS A 310 -23.32 11.59 -11.32
N ASN A 311 -23.40 12.74 -11.98
CA ASN A 311 -22.54 13.07 -13.11
C ASN A 311 -21.37 13.96 -12.66
N TRP A 312 -20.35 14.06 -13.50
CA TRP A 312 -19.16 14.86 -13.21
C TRP A 312 -19.48 16.33 -12.95
N GLY A 313 -20.48 16.91 -13.63
CA GLY A 313 -20.94 18.27 -13.38
C GLY A 313 -21.44 18.45 -11.94
N SER A 314 -22.27 17.53 -11.45
CA SER A 314 -22.79 17.55 -10.07
C SER A 314 -21.67 17.40 -9.02
N LEU A 315 -20.68 16.55 -9.29
CA LEU A 315 -19.52 16.37 -8.41
C LEU A 315 -18.63 17.62 -8.37
N ALA A 316 -18.47 18.32 -9.49
CA ALA A 316 -17.75 19.59 -9.53
C ALA A 316 -18.46 20.69 -8.70
N GLU A 317 -19.80 20.74 -8.74
CA GLU A 317 -20.57 21.67 -7.91
C GLU A 317 -20.50 21.32 -6.40
N GLU A 318 -20.53 20.03 -6.05
CA GLU A 318 -20.28 19.59 -4.68
C GLU A 318 -18.90 20.04 -4.19
N ALA A 319 -17.85 19.89 -5.01
CA ALA A 319 -16.51 20.36 -4.68
C ALA A 319 -16.41 21.86 -4.42
N LYS A 320 -17.17 22.67 -5.16
CA LYS A 320 -17.26 24.11 -4.89
C LYS A 320 -17.99 24.38 -3.56
N LYS A 321 -19.08 23.66 -3.29
CA LYS A 321 -19.85 23.79 -2.05
C LYS A 321 -19.01 23.45 -0.82
N TYR A 322 -18.21 22.40 -0.88
CA TYR A 322 -17.38 21.92 0.24
C TYR A 322 -15.99 22.56 0.31
N ALA A 323 -15.58 23.38 -0.67
CA ALA A 323 -14.20 23.90 -0.77
C ALA A 323 -13.66 24.54 0.53
N ASN A 324 -14.52 25.28 1.24
CA ASN A 324 -14.18 25.97 2.49
C ASN A 324 -14.76 25.29 3.74
N HIS A 325 -15.39 24.12 3.59
CA HIS A 325 -15.94 23.38 4.72
C HIS A 325 -14.80 22.80 5.57
N THR A 326 -14.91 22.92 6.88
CA THR A 326 -13.99 22.34 7.85
C THR A 326 -14.78 21.65 8.94
N LEU A 327 -14.38 20.43 9.28
CA LEU A 327 -14.93 19.69 10.41
C LEU A 327 -14.30 20.20 11.71
N ASN A 328 -15.15 20.49 12.69
CA ASN A 328 -14.73 20.61 14.07
C ASN A 328 -14.75 19.25 14.79
N GLU A 329 -14.26 19.20 16.03
CA GLU A 329 -14.19 17.96 16.82
C GLU A 329 -15.56 17.31 17.05
N ILE A 330 -16.62 18.10 17.20
CA ILE A 330 -17.99 17.59 17.45
C ILE A 330 -18.53 16.91 16.19
N GLU A 331 -18.34 17.50 15.02
CA GLU A 331 -18.74 16.91 13.73
C GLU A 331 -17.92 15.65 13.41
N TRP A 332 -16.63 15.67 13.76
CA TRP A 332 -15.75 14.51 13.61
C TRP A 332 -16.16 13.36 14.52
N GLU A 333 -16.41 13.60 15.82
CA GLU A 333 -16.85 12.53 16.72
C GLU A 333 -18.28 12.07 16.38
N GLY A 334 -19.16 12.99 15.97
CA GLY A 334 -20.53 12.68 15.58
C GLY A 334 -20.65 11.74 14.37
N SER A 335 -19.66 11.74 13.48
CA SER A 335 -19.61 10.86 12.30
C SER A 335 -18.86 9.55 12.55
N LYS A 336 -18.38 9.30 13.77
CA LYS A 336 -17.56 8.11 14.10
C LYS A 336 -18.27 6.79 13.81
N SER A 337 -19.54 6.65 14.18
CA SER A 337 -20.29 5.41 13.93
C SER A 337 -20.39 5.12 12.43
N ASP A 338 -20.58 6.12 11.58
CA ASP A 338 -20.69 5.94 10.13
C ASP A 338 -19.36 5.54 9.50
N ARG A 339 -18.24 6.05 10.05
CA ARG A 339 -16.90 5.63 9.65
C ARG A 339 -16.61 4.20 10.10
N GLU A 340 -16.86 3.88 11.37
CA GLU A 340 -16.63 2.54 11.94
C GLU A 340 -17.51 1.45 11.29
N ASN A 341 -18.72 1.78 10.82
CA ASN A 341 -19.56 0.86 10.07
C ASN A 341 -18.98 0.46 8.70
N GLN A 342 -18.06 1.27 8.17
CA GLN A 342 -17.34 0.99 6.92
C GLN A 342 -15.97 0.37 7.17
N ASP A 343 -15.46 0.42 8.40
CA ASP A 343 -14.16 -0.14 8.75
C ASP A 343 -14.16 -1.65 8.49
N TYR A 344 -13.25 -2.07 7.62
CA TYR A 344 -13.02 -3.46 7.28
C TYR A 344 -11.67 -3.90 7.86
N HIS A 345 -11.59 -5.11 8.40
CA HIS A 345 -10.33 -5.65 8.89
C HIS A 345 -10.18 -7.16 8.73
N LEU A 346 -8.92 -7.58 8.59
CA LEU A 346 -8.49 -8.98 8.63
C LEU A 346 -7.36 -9.15 9.64
N VAL A 347 -7.34 -10.31 10.30
CA VAL A 347 -6.28 -10.69 11.25
C VAL A 347 -5.18 -11.42 10.49
N PHE A 348 -3.92 -10.99 10.63
CA PHE A 348 -2.79 -11.72 10.06
C PHE A 348 -2.36 -12.85 10.98
N ASN A 349 -2.54 -14.09 10.53
CA ASN A 349 -2.21 -15.29 11.27
C ASN A 349 -0.71 -15.60 11.17
N PHE A 350 0.06 -15.05 12.11
CA PHE A 350 1.50 -15.24 12.17
C PHE A 350 1.90 -16.70 12.39
N GLN A 351 1.15 -17.47 13.18
CA GLN A 351 1.49 -18.89 13.36
C GLN A 351 1.40 -19.67 12.07
N ARG A 352 0.34 -19.45 11.28
CA ARG A 352 0.18 -20.09 9.97
C ARG A 352 1.34 -19.74 9.04
N LEU A 353 1.86 -18.52 9.12
CA LEU A 353 3.09 -18.14 8.43
C LEU A 353 4.26 -19.00 8.94
N ILE A 354 4.53 -19.03 10.25
CA ILE A 354 5.65 -19.81 10.82
C ILE A 354 5.56 -21.29 10.49
N ASP A 355 4.39 -21.91 10.64
CA ASP A 355 4.17 -23.33 10.34
C ASP A 355 4.44 -23.62 8.85
N SER A 356 3.96 -22.74 7.95
CA SER A 356 4.17 -22.89 6.51
C SER A 356 5.65 -22.68 6.12
N LEU A 357 6.33 -21.71 6.73
CA LEU A 357 7.76 -21.46 6.52
C LEU A 357 8.62 -22.60 7.06
N GLY A 358 8.28 -23.10 8.25
CA GLY A 358 8.97 -24.21 8.90
C GLY A 358 8.94 -25.46 8.02
N GLU A 359 7.77 -25.84 7.51
CA GLU A 359 7.64 -26.99 6.63
C GLU A 359 8.38 -26.81 5.30
N ALA A 360 8.26 -25.63 4.67
CA ALA A 360 8.96 -25.32 3.42
C ALA A 360 10.49 -25.36 3.58
N ARG A 361 11.02 -24.91 4.73
CA ARG A 361 12.44 -25.04 5.08
C ARG A 361 12.88 -26.50 5.15
N HIS A 362 12.12 -27.36 5.81
CA HIS A 362 12.46 -28.80 5.85
C HIS A 362 12.37 -29.45 4.46
N GLY A 363 11.39 -29.07 3.65
CA GLY A 363 11.25 -29.53 2.26
C GLY A 363 12.42 -29.14 1.37
N SER A 364 12.84 -27.87 1.43
CA SER A 364 13.95 -27.35 0.61
C SER A 364 15.29 -28.05 0.91
N PHE A 365 15.57 -28.39 2.18
CA PHE A 365 16.78 -29.11 2.56
C PHE A 365 16.74 -30.62 2.27
N SER A 366 15.55 -31.22 2.19
CA SER A 366 15.38 -32.66 1.94
C SER A 366 15.20 -33.02 0.45
N GLY A 367 15.10 -32.03 -0.43
CA GLY A 367 14.83 -32.24 -1.86
C GLY A 367 13.42 -32.74 -2.16
N ALA A 368 12.54 -32.78 -1.15
CA ALA A 368 11.14 -33.14 -1.30
C ALA A 368 10.34 -31.97 -1.86
N VAL A 369 9.52 -32.24 -2.89
CA VAL A 369 8.55 -31.27 -3.42
C VAL A 369 7.34 -31.21 -2.47
N ASN A 370 7.55 -30.70 -1.26
CA ASN A 370 6.43 -30.29 -0.42
C ASN A 370 5.95 -28.93 -0.93
N GLY A 371 4.63 -28.77 -1.05
CA GLY A 371 4.00 -27.65 -1.74
C GLY A 371 4.51 -26.26 -1.32
N ASP A 372 4.36 -25.27 -2.20
CA ASP A 372 4.80 -23.90 -1.93
C ASP A 372 4.15 -23.33 -0.64
N VAL A 373 4.86 -22.42 0.03
CA VAL A 373 4.45 -21.79 1.30
C VAL A 373 3.00 -21.28 1.26
N LEU A 374 2.58 -20.66 0.16
CA LEU A 374 1.23 -20.12 -0.02
C LEU A 374 0.20 -21.25 -0.17
N SER A 375 0.54 -22.32 -0.90
CA SER A 375 -0.33 -23.50 -1.02
C SER A 375 -0.54 -24.19 0.34
N ARG A 376 0.53 -24.33 1.14
CA ARG A 376 0.43 -24.86 2.51
C ARG A 376 -0.45 -23.99 3.40
N ALA A 377 -0.25 -22.67 3.36
CA ALA A 377 -1.06 -21.72 4.11
C ALA A 377 -2.55 -21.83 3.74
N LYS A 378 -2.87 -22.01 2.45
CA LYS A 378 -4.25 -22.24 1.99
C LYS A 378 -4.84 -23.50 2.62
N SER A 379 -4.11 -24.61 2.62
CA SER A 379 -4.56 -25.86 3.24
C SER A 379 -4.81 -25.72 4.74
N LEU A 380 -3.89 -25.06 5.46
CA LEU A 380 -4.04 -24.81 6.90
C LEU A 380 -5.25 -23.91 7.20
N LYS A 381 -5.46 -22.85 6.39
CA LYS A 381 -6.64 -21.98 6.50
C LYS A 381 -7.94 -22.74 6.29
N LEU A 382 -8.00 -23.61 5.28
CA LEU A 382 -9.19 -24.42 4.99
C LEU A 382 -9.48 -25.45 6.09
N ALA A 383 -8.45 -26.11 6.63
CA ALA A 383 -8.60 -27.04 7.74
C ALA A 383 -9.18 -26.34 8.98
N ALA A 384 -8.63 -25.17 9.35
CA ALA A 384 -9.13 -24.39 10.48
C ALA A 384 -10.59 -23.93 10.29
N ALA A 385 -10.99 -23.58 9.06
CA ALA A 385 -12.37 -23.21 8.76
C ALA A 385 -13.34 -24.39 8.90
N LEU A 386 -12.93 -25.59 8.46
CA LEU A 386 -13.72 -26.81 8.61
C LEU A 386 -13.90 -27.20 10.07
N ASP A 387 -12.83 -27.13 10.86
CA ASP A 387 -12.86 -27.42 12.30
C ASP A 387 -13.79 -26.44 13.03
N GLY A 388 -13.74 -25.15 12.68
CA GLY A 388 -14.66 -24.13 13.19
C GLY A 388 -16.13 -24.43 12.87
N LEU A 389 -16.42 -24.86 11.64
CA LEU A 389 -17.78 -25.25 11.23
C LEU A 389 -18.26 -26.50 11.99
N LEU A 390 -17.41 -27.52 12.13
CA LEU A 390 -17.74 -28.73 12.89
C LEU A 390 -18.00 -28.41 14.37
N LEU A 391 -17.25 -27.48 14.95
CA LEU A 391 -17.48 -27.02 16.32
C LEU A 391 -18.83 -26.29 16.45
N GLN A 392 -19.16 -25.39 15.52
CA GLN A 392 -20.46 -24.71 15.50
C GLN A 392 -21.63 -25.70 15.39
N LEU A 393 -21.51 -26.71 14.54
CA LEU A 393 -22.52 -27.76 14.40
C LEU A 393 -22.68 -28.59 15.68
N ARG A 394 -21.60 -28.80 16.45
CA ARG A 394 -21.65 -29.50 17.75
C ARG A 394 -22.27 -28.66 18.87
N LEU A 395 -22.16 -27.33 18.77
CA LEU A 395 -22.63 -26.39 19.79
C LEU A 395 -24.02 -25.80 19.49
N SER A 396 -24.60 -26.11 18.33
CA SER A 396 -25.96 -25.70 17.96
C SER A 396 -26.95 -26.80 18.39
N PRO A 397 -27.88 -26.52 19.33
CA PRO A 397 -28.81 -27.51 19.89
C PRO A 397 -29.87 -28.01 18.90
#